data_AF-A0A929BRN1-F1
#
_entry.id   AF-A0A929BRN1-F1
#
_cell.length_a   1.000
_cell.length_b   1.000
_cell.length_c   1.000
_cell.angle_alpha   90.00
_cell.angle_beta   90.00
_cell.angle_gamma   90.00
#
_symmetry.space_group_name_H-M   'P 1'
#
loop_
_entity.id
_entity.type
_entity.pdbx_description
1 polymer ?
#
loop_
_entity_poly.entity_id
_entity_poly.type
_entity_poly.pdbx_seq_one_letter_code
_entity_poly.pdbx_strand_id
1 'polypeptide(L)'
;MNEIRPFFPGRLAVQQRVLPAYRVGFFDSLAEVCEGGLSIFAGEVHPDESIPTTAHLQAARYFLSRNFHFLNAQSPYYFLWQKGFVKWLENWNPDVLIVEANPRYLSTSRGIRWMHKRQKPVIGWGLGAPPIESQSSLIGRFNAGWRTGARKRLIRQLDALVAYSHKGAGEYLTLTAPHQQVFVATNAVAKRPDGQPPKRSP
;
A
#
# COMPACT_ATOMS: atom_id res chain seq x y z
N MET A 1 -12.33 -26.22 18.05
CA MET A 1 -12.74 -25.03 17.28
C MET A 1 -12.01 -25.09 15.95
N ASN A 2 -12.70 -25.35 14.84
CA ASN A 2 -12.07 -25.28 13.52
C ASN A 2 -11.75 -23.80 13.26
N GLU A 3 -10.48 -23.41 13.38
CA GLU A 3 -10.02 -22.11 12.89
C GLU A 3 -10.29 -22.08 11.37
N ILE A 4 -11.23 -21.24 10.94
CA ILE A 4 -11.43 -20.94 9.53
C ILE A 4 -10.12 -20.31 9.07
N ARG A 5 -9.31 -21.07 8.31
CA ARG A 5 -8.12 -20.51 7.70
C ARG A 5 -8.57 -19.42 6.73
N PRO A 6 -7.99 -18.21 6.81
CA PRO A 6 -8.30 -17.17 5.83
C PRO A 6 -8.00 -17.71 4.43
N PHE A 7 -8.95 -17.54 3.51
CA PHE A 7 -8.90 -18.06 2.16
C PHE A 7 -9.48 -17.04 1.19
N PHE A 8 -8.77 -16.77 0.10
CA PHE A 8 -9.20 -15.90 -0.98
C PHE A 8 -9.08 -16.64 -2.32
N PRO A 9 -10.19 -16.92 -3.03
CA PRO A 9 -10.15 -17.70 -4.26
C PRO A 9 -9.53 -16.94 -5.46
N GLY A 10 -9.50 -15.60 -5.38
CA GLY A 10 -9.09 -14.75 -6.50
C GLY A 10 -7.59 -14.52 -6.63
N ARG A 11 -7.22 -13.83 -7.70
CA ARG A 11 -5.88 -13.27 -7.90
C ARG A 11 -5.70 -11.97 -7.14
N LEU A 12 -4.67 -11.89 -6.32
CA LEU A 12 -4.34 -10.67 -5.60
C LEU A 12 -3.17 -9.93 -6.27
N ALA A 13 -3.27 -8.61 -6.37
CA ALA A 13 -2.18 -7.73 -6.79
C ALA A 13 -1.82 -6.77 -5.66
N VAL A 14 -0.53 -6.55 -5.42
CA VAL A 14 -0.06 -5.53 -4.47
C VAL A 14 0.94 -4.61 -5.15
N GLN A 15 0.68 -3.31 -5.10
CA GLN A 15 1.63 -2.27 -5.47
C GLN A 15 2.45 -1.84 -4.23
N GLN A 16 3.76 -1.80 -4.39
CA GLN A 16 4.71 -1.17 -3.47
C GLN A 16 5.65 -0.23 -4.24
N ARG A 17 6.19 0.77 -3.56
CA ARG A 17 7.28 1.58 -4.11
C ARG A 17 8.54 0.74 -4.33
N VAL A 18 8.92 -0.01 -3.30
CA VAL A 18 10.07 -0.94 -3.26
C VAL A 18 9.63 -2.21 -2.51
N LEU A 19 10.36 -3.31 -2.64
CA LEU A 19 10.10 -4.55 -1.89
C LEU A 19 11.16 -4.76 -0.80
N PRO A 20 10.93 -4.30 0.45
CA PRO A 20 11.88 -4.50 1.53
C PRO A 20 12.01 -5.98 1.90
N ALA A 21 13.23 -6.44 2.19
CA ALA A 21 13.51 -7.84 2.52
C ALA A 21 12.69 -8.34 3.73
N TYR A 22 12.42 -7.46 4.71
CA TYR A 22 11.62 -7.82 5.88
C TYR A 22 10.13 -8.09 5.55
N ARG A 23 9.61 -7.67 4.39
CA ARG A 23 8.21 -7.90 3.99
C ARG A 23 7.99 -9.23 3.26
N VAL A 24 9.06 -9.96 2.93
CA VAL A 24 8.98 -11.24 2.20
C VAL A 24 8.06 -12.22 2.92
N GLY A 25 8.30 -12.46 4.21
CA GLY A 25 7.50 -13.41 4.98
C GLY A 25 6.02 -13.06 5.02
N PHE A 26 5.69 -11.76 5.09
CA PHE A 26 4.30 -11.31 4.99
C PHE A 26 3.69 -11.62 3.61
N PHE A 27 4.40 -11.32 2.52
CA PHE A 27 3.89 -11.56 1.18
C PHE A 27 3.80 -13.05 0.84
N ASP A 28 4.72 -13.88 1.32
CA ASP A 28 4.64 -15.33 1.13
C ASP A 28 3.44 -15.91 1.90
N SER A 29 3.23 -15.53 3.17
CA SER A 29 2.03 -15.95 3.92
C SER A 29 0.73 -15.43 3.30
N LEU A 30 0.74 -14.23 2.70
CA LEU A 30 -0.42 -13.71 1.97
C LEU A 30 -0.67 -14.47 0.67
N ALA A 31 0.38 -14.90 -0.02
CA ALA A 31 0.26 -15.70 -1.23
C ALA A 31 -0.32 -17.09 -0.95
N GLU A 32 0.06 -17.72 0.17
CA GLU A 32 -0.44 -19.04 0.59
C GLU A 32 -1.96 -19.10 0.76
N VAL A 33 -2.59 -17.97 1.10
CA VAL A 33 -4.05 -17.88 1.27
C VAL A 33 -4.79 -17.43 0.01
N CYS A 34 -4.08 -17.08 -1.07
CA CYS A 34 -4.64 -16.68 -2.35
C CYS A 34 -4.59 -17.84 -3.36
N GLU A 35 -5.71 -18.49 -3.64
CA GLU A 35 -5.78 -19.62 -4.60
C GLU A 35 -5.38 -19.21 -6.02
N GLY A 36 -5.84 -18.04 -6.48
CA GLY A 36 -5.43 -17.47 -7.77
C GLY A 36 -3.97 -17.00 -7.79
N GLY A 37 -3.31 -16.97 -6.63
CA GLY A 37 -1.96 -16.48 -6.44
C GLY A 37 -1.88 -14.98 -6.15
N LEU A 38 -0.67 -14.54 -5.80
CA LEU A 38 -0.33 -13.16 -5.49
C LEU A 38 0.76 -12.65 -6.45
N SER A 39 0.57 -11.45 -7.00
CA SER A 39 1.63 -10.72 -7.69
C SER A 39 1.97 -9.41 -7.00
N ILE A 40 3.27 -9.16 -6.81
CA ILE A 40 3.82 -7.94 -6.23
C ILE A 40 4.45 -7.10 -7.33
N PHE A 41 4.00 -5.86 -7.46
CA PHE A 41 4.62 -4.86 -8.32
C PHE A 41 5.39 -3.88 -7.45
N ALA A 42 6.72 -3.91 -7.53
CA ALA A 42 7.57 -2.96 -6.82
C ALA A 42 8.73 -2.50 -7.68
N GLY A 43 9.19 -1.28 -7.44
CA GLY A 43 10.30 -0.74 -8.19
C GLY A 43 11.64 -0.79 -7.47
N GLU A 44 12.65 -0.33 -8.17
CA GLU A 44 14.03 -0.20 -7.70
C GLU A 44 14.13 0.77 -6.50
N VAL A 45 15.04 0.48 -5.59
CA VAL A 45 15.39 1.38 -4.48
C VAL A 45 16.08 2.61 -5.03
N HIS A 46 15.85 3.76 -4.40
CA HIS A 46 16.61 4.96 -4.74
C HIS A 46 18.08 4.75 -4.32
N PRO A 47 19.08 5.13 -5.12
CA PRO A 47 20.50 4.89 -4.79
C PRO A 47 20.92 5.39 -3.40
N ASP A 48 20.33 6.50 -2.95
CA ASP A 48 20.62 7.12 -1.64
C ASP A 48 19.83 6.49 -0.46
N GLU A 49 19.07 5.43 -0.68
CA GLU A 49 18.29 4.75 0.36
C GLU A 49 18.92 3.42 0.78
N SER A 50 19.28 3.32 2.06
CA SER A 50 19.77 2.08 2.67
C SER A 50 18.62 1.13 3.05
N ILE A 51 17.78 0.72 2.08
CA ILE A 51 16.72 -0.26 2.29
C ILE A 51 17.18 -1.61 1.70
N PRO A 52 17.43 -2.65 2.53
CA PRO A 52 17.66 -3.99 2.02
C PRO A 52 16.44 -4.48 1.23
N THR A 53 16.64 -4.83 -0.03
CA THR A 53 15.59 -5.37 -0.90
C THR A 53 15.95 -6.74 -1.41
N THR A 54 14.93 -7.48 -1.84
CA THR A 54 15.10 -8.79 -2.45
C THR A 54 14.10 -8.95 -3.58
N ALA A 55 14.52 -9.68 -4.62
CA ALA A 55 13.64 -10.15 -5.69
C ALA A 55 13.09 -11.56 -5.41
N HIS A 56 13.55 -12.21 -4.33
CA HIS A 56 13.20 -13.58 -3.99
C HIS A 56 11.96 -13.61 -3.08
N LEU A 57 10.87 -14.12 -3.65
CA LEU A 57 9.64 -14.52 -2.96
C LEU A 57 9.47 -16.02 -3.20
N GLN A 58 8.99 -16.77 -2.22
CA GLN A 58 8.81 -18.22 -2.36
C GLN A 58 7.47 -18.58 -3.02
N ALA A 59 6.40 -17.89 -2.65
CA ALA A 59 5.05 -18.17 -3.10
C ALA A 59 4.48 -17.06 -4.01
N ALA A 60 4.87 -15.81 -3.78
CA ALA A 60 4.38 -14.67 -4.55
C ALA A 60 5.18 -14.43 -5.84
N ARG A 61 4.51 -13.95 -6.90
CA ARG A 61 5.16 -13.55 -8.17
C ARG A 61 5.65 -12.12 -8.08
N TYR A 62 6.95 -11.89 -8.27
CA TYR A 62 7.52 -10.56 -8.28
C TYR A 62 7.59 -9.94 -9.69
N PHE A 63 7.14 -8.68 -9.82
CA PHE A 63 7.29 -7.87 -11.02
C PHE A 63 8.09 -6.59 -10.69
N LEU A 64 9.31 -6.52 -11.19
CA LEU A 64 10.18 -5.36 -11.02
C LEU A 64 9.76 -4.22 -11.95
N SER A 65 9.64 -3.02 -11.38
CA SER A 65 9.39 -1.78 -12.11
C SER A 65 10.58 -0.83 -12.04
N ARG A 66 10.75 0.00 -13.07
CA ARG A 66 11.63 1.16 -12.97
C ARG A 66 10.89 2.30 -12.27
N ASN A 67 11.51 2.86 -11.22
CA ASN A 67 11.01 4.00 -10.47
C ASN A 67 11.58 5.30 -11.08
N PHE A 68 10.71 6.23 -11.46
CA PHE A 68 11.09 7.57 -11.90
C PHE A 68 10.76 8.56 -10.79
N HIS A 69 11.81 9.11 -10.21
CA HIS A 69 11.75 10.06 -9.11
C HIS A 69 11.77 11.48 -9.68
N PHE A 70 10.75 12.26 -9.37
CA PHE A 70 10.71 13.68 -9.71
C PHE A 70 10.98 14.47 -8.44
N LEU A 71 12.02 15.30 -8.50
CA LEU A 71 12.56 16.05 -7.36
C LEU A 71 13.12 15.14 -6.26
N ASN A 72 13.75 15.77 -5.27
CA ASN A 72 14.35 15.10 -4.13
C ASN A 72 13.27 14.52 -3.18
N ALA A 73 13.51 13.35 -2.58
CA ALA A 73 12.56 12.62 -1.73
C ALA A 73 12.07 13.37 -0.47
N GLN A 74 12.91 14.26 0.07
CA GLN A 74 12.56 15.11 1.21
C GLN A 74 11.66 16.30 0.81
N SER A 75 11.56 16.60 -0.49
CA SER A 75 10.73 17.70 -0.98
C SER A 75 9.23 17.41 -0.80
N PRO A 76 8.42 18.43 -0.42
CA PRO A 76 6.96 18.31 -0.45
C PRO A 76 6.41 18.05 -1.86
N TYR A 77 7.18 18.37 -2.89
CA TYR A 77 6.85 18.19 -4.31
C TYR A 77 7.40 16.90 -4.92
N TYR A 78 7.97 16.02 -4.09
CA TYR A 78 8.43 14.72 -4.55
C TYR A 78 7.27 13.90 -5.13
N PHE A 79 7.47 13.41 -6.35
CA PHE A 79 6.57 12.48 -7.02
C PHE A 79 7.31 11.26 -7.52
N LEU A 80 6.58 10.15 -7.58
CA LEU A 80 7.07 8.89 -8.10
C LEU A 80 6.17 8.42 -9.24
N TRP A 81 6.79 8.01 -10.34
CA TRP A 81 6.14 7.28 -11.41
C TRP A 81 6.74 5.88 -11.56
N GLN A 82 5.92 4.85 -11.47
CA GLN A 82 6.35 3.46 -11.67
C GLN A 82 5.98 2.98 -13.07
N LYS A 83 7.00 2.63 -13.87
CA LYS A 83 6.82 2.24 -15.27
C LYS A 83 6.10 0.91 -15.40
N GLY A 84 5.12 0.85 -16.31
CA GLY A 84 4.47 -0.42 -16.67
C GLY A 84 3.37 -0.87 -15.72
N PHE A 85 2.93 -0.03 -14.77
CA PHE A 85 1.91 -0.41 -13.79
C PHE A 85 0.62 -0.96 -14.41
N VAL A 86 0.06 -0.29 -15.41
CA VAL A 86 -1.16 -0.77 -16.09
C VAL A 86 -0.89 -2.03 -16.92
N LYS A 87 0.25 -2.09 -17.64
CA LYS A 87 0.63 -3.29 -18.41
C LYS A 87 0.79 -4.52 -17.52
N TRP A 88 1.32 -4.34 -16.30
CA TRP A 88 1.38 -5.39 -15.31
C TRP A 88 -0.01 -5.85 -14.87
N LEU A 89 -0.93 -4.92 -14.59
CA LEU A 89 -2.33 -5.25 -14.27
C LEU A 89 -3.03 -6.01 -15.42
N GLU A 90 -2.76 -5.64 -16.68
CA GLU A 90 -3.29 -6.33 -17.86
C GLU A 90 -2.78 -7.77 -17.95
N ASN A 91 -1.48 -7.98 -17.72
CA ASN A 91 -0.87 -9.30 -17.75
C ASN A 91 -1.33 -10.21 -16.60
N TRP A 92 -1.44 -9.65 -15.39
CA TRP A 92 -1.80 -10.41 -14.19
C TRP A 92 -3.32 -10.63 -14.06
N ASN A 93 -4.11 -9.63 -14.45
CA ASN A 93 -5.56 -9.57 -14.33
C ASN A 93 -6.05 -9.89 -12.90
N PRO A 94 -5.65 -9.12 -11.87
CA PRO A 94 -6.03 -9.39 -10.49
C PRO A 94 -7.52 -9.18 -10.26
N ASP A 95 -8.11 -9.88 -9.30
CA ASP A 95 -9.49 -9.68 -8.84
C ASP A 95 -9.59 -8.60 -7.77
N VAL A 96 -8.52 -8.42 -6.99
CA VAL A 96 -8.37 -7.32 -6.02
C VAL A 96 -6.99 -6.69 -6.19
N LEU A 97 -6.91 -5.36 -6.12
CA LEU A 97 -5.65 -4.62 -6.11
C LEU A 97 -5.47 -3.93 -4.75
N ILE A 98 -4.32 -4.13 -4.13
CA ILE A 98 -3.88 -3.36 -2.95
C ILE A 98 -2.84 -2.34 -3.40
N VAL A 99 -2.99 -1.09 -2.98
CA VAL A 99 -2.04 -0.01 -3.29
C VAL A 99 -1.60 0.73 -2.04
N GLU A 100 -0.37 1.21 -2.03
CA GLU A 100 0.05 2.21 -1.05
C GLU A 100 -0.82 3.47 -1.20
N ALA A 101 -1.51 3.86 -0.12
CA ALA A 101 -2.39 5.03 -0.09
C ALA A 101 -1.58 6.34 -0.04
N ASN A 102 -0.64 6.50 -0.97
CA ASN A 102 0.28 7.62 -1.06
C ASN A 102 0.03 8.43 -2.34
N PRO A 103 -0.50 9.67 -2.23
CA PRO A 103 -0.82 10.51 -3.39
C PRO A 103 0.41 10.95 -4.21
N ARG A 104 1.63 10.72 -3.70
CA ARG A 104 2.87 10.98 -4.44
C ARG A 104 3.13 9.97 -5.55
N TYR A 105 2.42 8.84 -5.57
CA TYR A 105 2.61 7.80 -6.59
C TYR A 105 1.64 8.04 -7.75
N LEU A 106 2.13 8.73 -8.77
CA LEU A 106 1.32 9.21 -9.89
C LEU A 106 0.76 8.07 -10.75
N SER A 107 1.44 6.92 -10.79
CA SER A 107 0.96 5.73 -11.49
C SER A 107 -0.27 5.10 -10.83
N THR A 108 -0.43 5.22 -9.51
CA THR A 108 -1.48 4.55 -8.73
C THR A 108 -2.88 4.86 -9.24
N SER A 109 -3.21 6.14 -9.48
CA SER A 109 -4.55 6.50 -9.97
C SER A 109 -4.87 5.94 -11.36
N ARG A 110 -3.87 5.62 -12.20
CA ARG A 110 -4.11 4.94 -13.47
C ARG A 110 -4.50 3.48 -13.26
N GLY A 111 -3.84 2.78 -12.33
CA GLY A 111 -4.22 1.40 -12.00
C GLY A 111 -5.58 1.31 -11.33
N ILE A 112 -5.91 2.25 -10.43
CA ILE A 112 -7.25 2.32 -9.82
C ILE A 112 -8.33 2.43 -10.90
N ARG A 113 -8.19 3.39 -11.82
CA ARG A 113 -9.14 3.53 -12.94
C ARG A 113 -9.23 2.29 -13.82
N TRP A 114 -8.12 1.59 -14.03
CA TRP A 114 -8.10 0.36 -14.82
C TRP A 114 -8.89 -0.77 -14.15
N MET A 115 -8.76 -0.91 -12.83
CA MET A 115 -9.51 -1.88 -12.00
C MET A 115 -11.00 -1.54 -11.97
N HIS A 116 -11.34 -0.28 -11.70
CA HIS A 116 -12.73 0.17 -11.63
C HIS A 116 -13.47 0.07 -12.96
N LYS A 117 -12.80 0.31 -14.09
CA LYS A 117 -13.37 0.05 -15.43
C LYS A 117 -13.77 -1.42 -15.65
N ARG A 118 -13.24 -2.33 -14.84
CA ARG A 118 -13.53 -3.78 -14.84
C ARG A 118 -14.36 -4.20 -13.63
N GLN A 119 -14.89 -3.24 -12.88
CA GLN A 119 -15.69 -3.47 -11.67
C GLN A 119 -14.93 -4.28 -10.60
N LYS A 120 -13.60 -4.13 -10.55
CA LYS A 120 -12.76 -4.81 -9.57
C LYS A 120 -12.34 -3.86 -8.44
N PRO A 121 -12.42 -4.29 -7.18
CA PRO A 121 -12.13 -3.44 -6.03
C PRO A 121 -10.64 -3.14 -5.87
N VAL A 122 -10.36 -1.97 -5.28
CA VAL A 122 -9.03 -1.47 -4.95
C VAL A 122 -8.96 -1.03 -3.51
N ILE A 123 -8.04 -1.63 -2.76
CA ILE A 123 -7.84 -1.38 -1.33
C ILE A 123 -6.57 -0.52 -1.15
N GLY A 124 -6.69 0.56 -0.39
CA GLY A 124 -5.53 1.33 0.07
C GLY A 124 -4.94 0.76 1.34
N TRP A 125 -3.63 0.80 1.52
CA TRP A 125 -3.02 0.58 2.83
C TRP A 125 -1.95 1.60 3.19
N GLY A 126 -1.70 1.80 4.48
CA GLY A 126 -0.66 2.70 4.96
C GLY A 126 -0.76 3.08 6.43
N LEU A 127 0.09 4.02 6.81
CA LEU A 127 0.23 4.48 8.20
C LEU A 127 -0.94 5.34 8.70
N GLY A 128 -1.70 5.93 7.78
CA GLY A 128 -2.68 6.97 8.09
C GLY A 128 -2.54 8.19 7.18
N ALA A 129 -3.17 9.27 7.59
CA ALA A 129 -3.27 10.51 6.84
C ALA A 129 -3.15 11.72 7.77
N PRO A 130 -2.02 11.88 8.49
CA PRO A 130 -1.88 12.92 9.50
C PRO A 130 -2.09 14.30 8.88
N PRO A 131 -2.75 15.24 9.57
CA PRO A 131 -2.93 16.61 9.08
C PRO A 131 -1.60 17.20 8.62
N ILE A 132 -1.62 17.86 7.47
CA ILE A 132 -0.43 18.53 6.96
C ILE A 132 -0.36 19.89 7.66
N GLU A 133 0.59 20.04 8.58
CA GLU A 133 0.83 21.31 9.27
C GLU A 133 1.15 22.40 8.24
N SER A 134 0.37 23.48 8.27
CA SER A 134 0.61 24.63 7.41
C SER A 134 1.70 25.50 8.03
N GLN A 135 2.73 25.83 7.25
CA GLN A 135 3.64 26.91 7.62
C GLN A 135 2.88 28.24 7.67
N SER A 136 3.39 29.20 8.44
CA SER A 136 2.80 30.53 8.65
C SER A 136 2.75 31.39 7.37
N SER A 137 3.44 30.99 6.29
CA SER A 137 3.41 31.69 4.99
C SER A 137 2.17 31.33 4.16
N LEU A 138 1.67 32.29 3.37
CA LEU A 138 0.56 32.07 2.42
C LEU A 138 0.86 30.93 1.44
N ILE A 139 2.08 30.89 0.91
CA ILE A 139 2.56 29.82 0.01
C ILE A 139 2.51 28.47 0.73
N GLY A 140 2.92 28.41 2.00
CA GLY A 140 2.83 27.22 2.84
C GLY A 140 1.39 26.71 3.00
N ARG A 141 0.43 27.61 3.21
CA ARG A 141 -1.00 27.27 3.32
C ARG A 141 -1.57 26.73 2.02
N PHE A 142 -1.26 27.33 0.87
CA PHE A 142 -1.67 26.82 -0.44
C PHE A 142 -1.11 25.43 -0.72
N ASN A 143 0.18 25.21 -0.43
CA ASN A 143 0.84 23.91 -0.58
C ASN A 143 0.21 22.82 0.30
N ALA A 144 -0.08 23.14 1.57
CA ALA A 144 -0.74 22.23 2.49
C ALA A 144 -2.15 21.87 1.99
N GLY A 145 -2.91 22.86 1.50
CA GLY A 145 -4.24 22.66 0.91
C GLY A 145 -4.21 21.75 -0.31
N TRP A 146 -3.32 21.99 -1.27
CA TRP A 146 -3.18 21.14 -2.46
C TRP A 146 -2.81 19.70 -2.11
N ARG A 147 -1.84 19.49 -1.21
CA ARG A 147 -1.44 18.14 -0.77
C ARG A 147 -2.57 17.41 -0.05
N THR A 148 -3.34 18.12 0.76
CA THR A 148 -4.53 17.60 1.44
C THR A 148 -5.59 17.19 0.42
N GLY A 149 -5.85 18.04 -0.58
CA GLY A 149 -6.75 17.76 -1.69
C GLY A 149 -6.31 16.54 -2.50
N ALA A 150 -5.03 16.42 -2.83
CA ALA A 150 -4.47 15.27 -3.55
C ALA A 150 -4.65 13.97 -2.76
N ARG A 151 -4.37 13.99 -1.44
CA ARG A 151 -4.58 12.84 -0.55
C ARG A 151 -6.04 12.44 -0.49
N LYS A 152 -6.94 13.40 -0.24
CA LYS A 152 -8.39 13.18 -0.19
C LYS A 152 -8.91 12.60 -1.50
N ARG A 153 -8.43 13.11 -2.64
CA ARG A 153 -8.78 12.61 -3.98
C ARG A 153 -8.32 11.17 -4.18
N LEU A 154 -7.10 10.80 -3.76
CA LEU A 154 -6.65 9.42 -3.84
C LEU A 154 -7.52 8.50 -2.96
N ILE A 155 -7.69 8.86 -1.69
CA ILE A 155 -8.44 8.05 -0.71
C ILE A 155 -9.86 7.77 -1.20
N ARG A 156 -10.55 8.77 -1.74
CA ARG A 156 -11.92 8.62 -2.26
C ARG A 156 -12.03 7.79 -3.54
N GLN A 157 -10.92 7.46 -4.20
CA GLN A 157 -10.90 6.52 -5.31
C GLN A 157 -10.69 5.07 -4.85
N LEU A 158 -10.46 4.81 -3.56
CA LEU A 158 -10.28 3.46 -3.04
C LEU A 158 -11.63 2.90 -2.57
N ASP A 159 -11.82 1.59 -2.63
CA ASP A 159 -13.06 0.96 -2.17
C ASP A 159 -13.02 0.68 -0.65
N ALA A 160 -11.82 0.43 -0.13
CA ALA A 160 -11.56 0.30 1.30
C ALA A 160 -10.13 0.74 1.65
N LEU A 161 -9.86 0.94 2.95
CA LEU A 161 -8.52 1.20 3.47
C LEU A 161 -8.13 0.25 4.60
N VAL A 162 -6.83 -0.05 4.69
CA VAL A 162 -6.21 -0.77 5.79
C VAL A 162 -5.18 0.14 6.44
N ALA A 163 -5.42 0.53 7.69
CA ALA A 163 -4.48 1.31 8.47
C ALA A 163 -3.63 0.42 9.38
N TYR A 164 -2.38 0.79 9.56
CA TYR A 164 -1.45 0.08 10.46
C TYR A 164 -1.65 0.41 11.95
N SER A 165 -2.57 1.31 12.28
CA SER A 165 -2.93 1.66 13.65
C SER A 165 -4.34 2.22 13.73
N HIS A 166 -4.94 2.16 14.92
CA HIS A 166 -6.23 2.83 15.19
C HIS A 166 -6.16 4.33 14.96
N LYS A 167 -5.04 4.98 15.30
CA LYS A 167 -4.81 6.40 15.01
C LYS A 167 -4.87 6.67 13.51
N GLY A 168 -4.14 5.89 12.72
CA GLY A 168 -4.13 6.01 11.27
C GLY A 168 -5.49 5.73 10.64
N ALA A 169 -6.26 4.78 11.18
CA ALA A 169 -7.64 4.55 10.75
C ALA A 169 -8.53 5.76 11.02
N GLY A 170 -8.43 6.36 12.21
CA GLY A 170 -9.12 7.60 12.56
C GLY A 170 -8.80 8.73 11.58
N GLU A 171 -7.52 8.90 11.22
CA GLU A 171 -7.10 9.87 10.22
C GLU A 171 -7.71 9.60 8.83
N TYR A 172 -7.76 8.34 8.39
CA TYR A 172 -8.42 7.99 7.12
C TYR A 172 -9.92 8.27 7.14
N LEU A 173 -10.61 7.98 8.24
CA LEU A 173 -12.05 8.22 8.38
C LEU A 173 -12.43 9.69 8.14
N THR A 174 -11.53 10.64 8.44
CA THR A 174 -11.76 12.07 8.17
C THR A 174 -11.77 12.42 6.67
N LEU A 175 -11.21 11.55 5.82
CA LEU A 175 -11.01 11.80 4.38
C LEU A 175 -11.89 10.91 3.49
N THR A 176 -12.37 9.79 4.01
CA THR A 176 -13.22 8.82 3.30
C THR A 176 -14.62 9.35 3.02
N ALA A 177 -15.28 8.76 2.03
CA ALA A 177 -16.71 8.85 1.81
C ALA A 177 -17.47 7.93 2.80
N PRO A 178 -18.75 8.20 3.10
CA PRO A 178 -19.51 7.47 4.12
C PRO A 178 -19.61 5.94 3.92
N HIS A 179 -19.49 5.46 2.68
CA HIS A 179 -19.60 4.03 2.35
C HIS A 179 -18.26 3.30 2.34
N GLN A 180 -17.12 4.01 2.46
CA GLN A 180 -15.80 3.38 2.46
C GLN A 180 -15.49 2.80 3.83
N GLN A 181 -15.01 1.56 3.84
CA GLN A 181 -14.62 0.88 5.07
C GLN A 181 -13.13 1.10 5.35
N VAL A 182 -12.81 1.28 6.65
CA VAL A 182 -11.42 1.40 7.13
C VAL A 182 -11.18 0.30 8.15
N PHE A 183 -10.25 -0.60 7.83
CA PHE A 183 -9.83 -1.70 8.68
C PHE A 183 -8.52 -1.35 9.38
N VAL A 184 -8.30 -1.94 10.55
CA VAL A 184 -7.00 -1.88 11.23
C VAL A 184 -6.33 -3.23 11.09
N ALA A 185 -5.17 -3.27 10.45
CA ALA A 185 -4.27 -4.41 10.46
C ALA A 185 -2.90 -3.87 10.83
N THR A 186 -2.46 -4.09 12.07
CA THR A 186 -1.16 -3.64 12.53
C THR A 186 -0.09 -4.21 11.60
N ASN A 187 0.91 -3.38 11.27
CA ASN A 187 1.96 -3.78 10.34
C ASN A 187 2.75 -4.95 10.94
N ALA A 188 2.35 -6.17 10.62
CA ALA A 188 2.93 -7.40 11.12
C ALA A 188 4.23 -7.65 10.34
N VAL A 189 5.31 -7.09 10.86
CA VAL A 189 6.67 -7.36 10.37
C VAL A 189 7.24 -8.64 10.99
N ALA A 190 6.69 -9.07 12.13
CA ALA A 190 7.08 -10.27 12.83
C ALA A 190 6.13 -11.42 12.49
N LYS A 191 6.69 -12.62 12.26
CA LYS A 191 5.93 -13.87 12.29
C LYS A 191 5.21 -13.97 13.64
N ARG A 192 4.02 -14.57 13.64
CA ARG A 192 3.37 -14.96 14.90
C ARG A 192 4.37 -15.82 15.68
N PRO A 193 4.67 -15.53 16.95
CA PRO A 193 5.58 -16.35 17.73
C PRO A 193 5.05 -17.79 17.79
N ASP A 194 5.90 -18.77 17.44
CA ASP A 194 5.56 -20.19 17.53
C ASP A 194 5.62 -20.74 18.97
N GLY A 195 6.04 -19.90 19.94
CA GLY A 195 6.18 -20.24 21.36
C GLY A 195 5.15 -19.59 22.27
N GLN A 196 4.88 -20.22 23.43
CA GLN A 196 4.09 -19.59 24.49
C GLN A 196 4.75 -18.27 24.94
N PRO A 197 3.97 -17.22 25.23
CA PRO A 197 4.52 -15.99 25.79
C PRO A 197 5.29 -16.32 27.07
N PRO A 198 6.44 -15.67 27.32
CA PRO A 198 7.16 -15.87 28.57
C PRO A 198 6.23 -15.57 29.74
N LYS A 199 6.20 -16.48 30.74
CA LYS A 199 5.46 -16.26 31.97
C LYS A 199 5.99 -14.97 32.60
N ARG A 200 5.10 -13.99 32.77
CA ARG A 200 5.45 -12.78 33.53
C ARG A 200 5.86 -13.20 34.92
N SER A 201 7.05 -12.78 35.35
CA SER A 201 7.43 -12.87 36.75
C SER A 201 6.45 -12.04 37.60
N PRO A 202 6.09 -12.53 38.80
CA PRO A 202 5.18 -11.82 39.70
C PRO A 202 5.71 -10.45 40.11
#